data_AF-A0A2Z4YPE5-F1
#
_entry.id   AF-A0A2Z4YPE5-F1
#
_cell.length_a   1.000
_cell.length_b   1.000
_cell.length_c   1.000
_cell.angle_alpha   90.00
_cell.angle_beta   90.00
_cell.angle_gamma   90.00
#
_symmetry.space_group_name_H-M   'P 1'
#
loop_
_entity.id
_entity.type
_entity.pdbx_description
1 polymer ?
#
loop_
_entity_poly.entity_id
_entity_poly.type
_entity_poly.pdbx_seq_one_letter_code
_entity_poly.pdbx_strand_id
1 'polypeptide(L)' 'MILEFSDEAENDLEQIADYIAWDNPRRALSFVRELRSKCEDLVDSPNGFALVPRYEHHGIRRRVHGNYLIFYRSRTRR' A
#
# COMPACT_ATOMS: atom_id res chain seq x y z
N MET A 1 10.93 -10.32 -7.50
CA MET A 1 10.65 -8.87 -7.39
C MET A 1 10.67 -8.52 -5.90
N ILE A 2 11.17 -7.36 -5.51
CA ILE A 2 11.27 -6.96 -4.09
C ILE A 2 10.23 -5.88 -3.81
N LEU A 3 9.54 -5.97 -2.67
CA LEU A 3 8.66 -4.93 -2.17
C LEU A 3 9.48 -3.91 -1.36
N GLU A 4 9.38 -2.65 -1.75
CA GLU A 4 9.99 -1.51 -1.06
C GLU A 4 8.90 -0.48 -0.78
N PHE A 5 8.86 0.04 0.45
CA PHE A 5 8.01 1.17 0.81
C PHE A 5 8.77 2.47 0.59
N SER A 6 8.08 3.53 0.16
CA SER A 6 8.64 4.88 0.23
C SER A 6 8.48 5.44 1.64
N ASP A 7 9.28 6.45 1.98
CA ASP A 7 9.19 7.12 3.29
C ASP A 7 7.76 7.63 3.57
N GLU A 8 7.08 8.15 2.54
CA GLU A 8 5.69 8.59 2.66
C GLU A 8 4.74 7.43 2.94
N ALA A 9 4.92 6.28 2.30
CA ALA A 9 4.09 5.11 2.52
C ALA A 9 4.31 4.49 3.91
N GLU A 10 5.54 4.54 4.44
CA GLU A 10 5.82 4.11 5.81
C GLU A 10 5.15 5.04 6.83
N ASN A 11 5.26 6.35 6.64
CA ASN A 11 4.61 7.36 7.47
C ASN A 11 3.07 7.30 7.39
N ASP A 12 2.50 6.95 6.23
CA ASP A 12 1.06 6.70 6.10
C ASP A 12 0.62 5.49 6.92
N LEU A 13 1.39 4.38 6.90
CA LEU A 13 1.09 3.20 7.72
C LEU A 13 1.15 3.52 9.22
N GLU A 14 2.12 4.33 9.65
CA GLU A 14 2.26 4.78 11.04
C GLU A 14 1.07 5.65 11.46
N GLN A 15 0.72 6.68 10.67
CA GLN A 15 -0.43 7.55 10.96
C GLN A 15 -1.76 6.77 11.03
N ILE A 16 -1.96 5.80 10.14
CA ILE A 16 -3.13 4.92 10.18
C ILE A 16 -3.15 4.10 11.47
N ALA A 17 -2.00 3.54 11.86
CA ALA A 17 -1.88 2.78 13.10
C ALA A 17 -2.21 3.65 14.31
N ASP A 18 -1.63 4.85 14.41
CA ASP A 18 -1.83 5.79 15.51
C ASP A 18 -3.28 6.24 15.63
N TYR A 19 -3.90 6.58 14.49
CA TYR A 19 -5.31 6.96 14.43
C TYR A 19 -6.21 5.85 14.96
N ILE A 20 -5.99 4.61 14.53
CA ILE A 20 -6.78 3.46 15.00
C ILE A 20 -6.46 3.14 16.46
N ALA A 21 -5.20 3.27 16.88
CA ALA A 21 -4.75 2.92 18.23
C ALA A 21 -5.37 3.81 19.30
N TRP A 22 -5.78 5.04 18.94
CA TRP A 22 -6.51 5.92 19.84
C TRP A 22 -7.80 5.29 20.40
N ASP A 23 -8.48 4.47 19.60
CA ASP A 23 -9.68 3.73 20.01
C ASP A 23 -9.39 2.25 20.32
N ASN A 24 -8.61 1.58 19.47
CA ASN A 24 -8.36 0.15 19.58
C ASN A 24 -6.94 -0.24 19.14
N PRO A 25 -5.98 -0.28 20.10
CA PRO A 25 -4.58 -0.62 19.81
C PRO A 25 -4.39 -2.02 19.20
N ARG A 26 -5.22 -2.99 19.60
CA ARG A 26 -5.14 -4.35 19.02
C ARG A 26 -5.55 -4.34 17.55
N ARG A 27 -6.58 -3.57 17.20
CA ARG A 27 -7.03 -3.39 15.82
C ARG A 27 -5.98 -2.67 14.98
N ALA A 28 -5.28 -1.67 15.53
CA ALA A 28 -4.23 -0.96 14.82
C ALA A 28 -3.14 -1.92 14.30
N LEU A 29 -2.63 -2.77 15.20
CA LEU A 29 -1.63 -3.77 14.83
C LEU A 29 -2.14 -4.77 13.78
N SER A 30 -3.37 -5.27 13.94
CA SER A 30 -3.92 -6.21 12.95
C SER A 30 -4.14 -5.54 11.60
N PHE A 31 -4.55 -4.26 11.58
CA PHE A 31 -4.82 -3.54 10.34
C PHE A 31 -3.56 -3.24 9.54
N VAL A 32 -2.48 -2.81 10.20
CA VAL A 32 -1.19 -2.60 9.52
C VAL A 32 -0.67 -3.90 8.91
N ARG A 33 -0.85 -5.04 9.60
CA ARG A 33 -0.50 -6.37 9.06
C ARG A 33 -1.35 -6.73 7.85
N GLU A 34 -2.65 -6.46 7.89
CA GLU A 34 -3.55 -6.64 6.74
C GLU A 34 -3.06 -5.82 5.54
N LEU A 35 -2.76 -4.53 5.72
CA LEU A 35 -2.25 -3.66 4.64
C LEU A 35 -0.91 -4.15 4.08
N ARG A 36 0.04 -4.51 4.93
CA ARG A 36 1.35 -5.05 4.50
C ARG A 36 1.19 -6.34 3.70
N SER A 37 0.36 -7.27 4.14
CA SER A 37 0.05 -8.49 3.38
C SER A 37 -0.56 -8.15 2.01
N LYS A 38 -1.41 -7.13 1.91
CA LYS A 38 -1.90 -6.66 0.60
C LYS A 38 -0.81 -6.04 -0.27
N CYS A 39 0.24 -5.46 0.29
CA CYS A 39 1.40 -5.04 -0.50
C CYS A 39 2.24 -6.23 -0.96
N GLU A 40 2.37 -7.27 -0.14
CA GLU A 40 3.11 -8.50 -0.49
C GLU A 40 2.47 -9.23 -1.67
N ASP A 41 1.14 -9.36 -1.72
CA ASP A 41 0.46 -10.00 -2.87
C ASP A 41 0.75 -9.26 -4.21
N LEU A 42 1.13 -7.97 -4.17
CA LEU A 42 1.45 -7.21 -5.39
C LEU A 42 2.72 -7.70 -6.07
N VAL A 43 3.61 -8.36 -5.32
CA VAL A 43 4.87 -8.89 -5.86
C VAL A 43 4.60 -10.00 -6.88
N ASP A 44 3.56 -10.80 -6.65
CA ASP A 44 3.17 -11.90 -7.54
C ASP A 44 2.48 -11.42 -8.82
N SER A 45 1.74 -10.30 -8.74
CA SER A 45 1.04 -9.70 -9.89
C SER A 45 1.16 -8.17 -9.93
N PRO A 46 2.36 -7.64 -10.24
CA PRO A 46 2.66 -6.21 -10.17
C PRO A 46 1.92 -5.37 -11.22
N ASN A 47 1.30 -6.00 -12.21
CA ASN A 47 0.50 -5.35 -13.24
C ASN A 47 -1.00 -5.69 -13.12
N GLY A 48 -1.41 -6.40 -12.06
CA GLY A 48 -2.78 -6.90 -11.90
C GLY A 48 -3.82 -5.84 -11.54
N PHE A 49 -3.40 -4.61 -11.24
CA PHE A 49 -4.29 -3.51 -10.88
C PHE A 49 -4.21 -2.34 -11.86
N ALA A 50 -5.33 -1.64 -12.05
CA ALA A 50 -5.44 -0.54 -12.99
C ALA A 50 -4.52 0.64 -12.63
N LEU A 51 -4.02 1.32 -13.66
CA LEU A 51 -3.35 2.61 -13.51
C LEU A 51 -4.34 3.65 -12.98
N VAL A 52 -3.82 4.62 -12.22
CA VAL A 52 -4.62 5.72 -11.72
C VAL A 52 -4.79 6.75 -12.84
N PRO A 53 -6.04 7.13 -13.19
CA PRO A 53 -6.28 8.20 -14.16
C PRO A 53 -5.50 9.46 -13.81
N ARG A 54 -4.93 10.13 -14.82
CA ARG A 54 -4.03 11.31 -14.70
C ARG A 54 -2.58 10.99 -14.28
N TYR A 55 -2.29 9.83 -13.72
CA TYR A 55 -0.94 9.43 -13.27
C TYR A 55 -0.39 8.21 -14.02
N GLU A 56 -1.00 7.83 -15.15
CA GLU A 56 -0.60 6.68 -15.96
C GLU A 56 0.85 6.78 -16.43
N HIS A 57 1.28 8.00 -16.79
CA HIS A 57 2.63 8.29 -17.25
C HIS A 57 3.70 8.09 -16.16
N HIS A 58 3.33 8.12 -14.88
CA HIS A 58 4.21 7.77 -13.77
C HIS A 58 4.20 6.28 -13.43
N GLY A 59 3.38 5.48 -14.11
CA GLY A 59 3.20 4.05 -13.85
C GLY A 59 2.51 3.76 -12.52
N ILE A 60 1.77 4.72 -11.96
CA ILE A 60 1.11 4.58 -10.66
C ILE A 60 -0.16 3.75 -10.84
N ARG A 61 -0.26 2.69 -10.05
CA ARG A 61 -1.40 1.78 -9.94
C ARG A 61 -2.03 1.92 -8.56
N ARG A 62 -3.30 1.51 -8.43
CA ARG A 62 -3.99 1.49 -7.13
C ARG A 62 -4.65 0.14 -6.83
N ARG A 63 -4.50 -0.33 -5.60
CA ARG A 63 -5.29 -1.43 -5.03
C ARG A 63 -6.21 -0.88 -3.95
N VAL A 64 -7.46 -1.33 -3.92
CA VAL A 64 -8.44 -0.97 -2.89
C VAL A 64 -8.38 -1.98 -1.75
N HIS A 65 -8.37 -1.51 -0.50
CA HIS A 65 -8.55 -2.34 0.69
C HIS A 65 -9.48 -1.64 1.69
N GLY A 66 -10.76 -2.05 1.69
CA GLY A 66 -11.80 -1.34 2.44
C GLY A 66 -11.88 0.13 2.01
N ASN A 67 -11.74 1.04 2.97
CA ASN A 67 -11.75 2.49 2.73
C ASN A 67 -10.36 3.07 2.41
N TYR A 68 -9.34 2.24 2.24
CA TYR A 68 -7.96 2.67 2.00
C TYR A 68 -7.52 2.31 0.58
N LEU A 69 -6.65 3.17 0.02
CA LEU A 69 -6.04 2.97 -1.29
C LEU A 69 -4.54 2.75 -1.12
N ILE A 70 -4.04 1.66 -1.70
CA ILE A 70 -2.61 1.37 -1.77
C ILE A 70 -2.13 1.80 -3.15
N PHE A 71 -1.38 2.89 -3.21
CA PHE A 71 -0.73 3.36 -4.42
C PHE A 71 0.65 2.71 -4.56
N TYR A 72 0.97 2.23 -5.76
CA TYR A 72 2.25 1.58 -6.00
C TYR A 72 2.65 1.70 -7.47
N ARG A 73 3.92 1.39 -7.76
CA ARG A 73 4.43 1.23 -9.12
C ARG A 73 5.43 0.09 -9.15
N SER A 74 5.50 -0.63 -10.25
CA SER A 74 6.57 -1.60 -10.48
C SER A 74 7.72 -0.95 -11.23
N ARG A 75 8.94 -1.11 -10.73
CA ARG A 75 10.17 -0.74 -11.45
C ARG A 75 10.87 -2.01 -11.88
N THR A 76 10.98 -2.21 -13.19
CA THR A 76 11.96 -3.16 -13.73
C THR A 76 13.30 -2.45 -13.72
N ARG A 77 14.27 -2.94 -12.94
CA ARG A 77 15.67 -2.55 -13.14
C ARG A 77 16.06 -3.04 -14.55
N ARG A 78 16.33 -2.09 -15.45
CA ARG A 78 16.99 -2.35 -16.73
C ARG A 78 18.50 -2.34 -16.51
#